data_AF-A0A497J2I3-F1
#
_entry.id   AF-A0A497J2I3-F1
#
_cell.length_a   1.000
_cell.length_b   1.000
_cell.length_c   1.000
_cell.angle_alpha   90.00
_cell.angle_beta   90.00
_cell.angle_gamma   90.00
#
_symmetry.space_group_name_H-M   'P 1'
#
loop_
_entity.id
_entity.type
_entity.pdbx_description
1 polymer ?
#
loop_
_entity_poly.entity_id
_entity_poly.type
_entity_poly.pdbx_seq_one_letter_code
_entity_poly.pdbx_strand_id
1 'polypeptide(L)' 'MDSKSSKVLVIGLDGASWNILEPLARKKDGIFKKLAEKGATGILESTIPPVTGAAWVSMATGLNPGRTG' A
#
# COMPACT_ATOMS: atom_id res chain seq x y z
N MET A 1 31.29 12.97 -5.21
CA MET A 1 29.98 13.34 -4.61
C MET A 1 29.10 12.11 -4.75
N ASP A 2 29.06 11.27 -3.72
CA ASP A 2 28.16 10.11 -3.72
C ASP A 2 26.74 10.66 -3.51
N SER A 3 25.94 10.71 -4.59
CA SER A 3 24.51 10.97 -4.46
C SER A 3 23.88 9.79 -3.74
N LYS A 4 23.78 9.90 -2.42
CA LYS A 4 23.16 8.88 -1.56
C LYS A 4 21.67 8.83 -1.91
N SER A 5 21.30 8.01 -2.88
CA SER A 5 19.92 7.79 -3.27
C SER A 5 19.14 7.23 -2.08
N SER A 6 18.00 7.85 -1.76
CA SER A 6 17.12 7.37 -0.71
C SER A 6 16.65 5.95 -1.04
N LYS A 7 16.82 5.03 -0.08
CA LYS A 7 16.26 3.68 -0.19
C LYS A 7 14.74 3.77 -0.04
N VAL A 8 14.02 3.08 -0.91
CA VAL A 8 12.55 3.00 -0.88
C VAL A 8 12.16 1.58 -0.48
N LEU A 9 11.18 1.46 0.43
CA LEU A 9 10.56 0.21 0.83
C LEU A 9 9.06 0.28 0.52
N VAL A 10 8.53 -0.72 -0.17
CA VAL A 10 7.10 -0.89 -0.43
C VAL A 10 6.62 -2.11 0.36
N ILE A 11 5.55 -1.94 1.13
CA ILE A 11 4.96 -3.00 1.97
C ILE A 11 3.49 -3.17 1.55
N GLY A 12 3.13 -4.35 1.06
CA GLY A 12 1.74 -4.74 0.85
C GLY A 12 1.22 -5.56 2.03
N LEU A 13 0.00 -5.28 2.48
CA LEU A 13 -0.68 -6.02 3.54
C LEU A 13 -1.94 -6.68 2.94
N ASP A 14 -1.94 -8.00 2.81
CA ASP A 14 -3.10 -8.73 2.26
C ASP A 14 -4.26 -8.73 3.28
N GLY A 15 -5.49 -8.55 2.79
CA GLY A 15 -6.69 -8.46 3.62
C GLY A 15 -6.79 -7.24 4.55
N ALA A 16 -5.91 -6.24 4.42
CA ALA A 16 -5.88 -5.06 5.29
C ALA A 16 -6.75 -3.90 4.78
N SER A 17 -8.06 -4.14 4.61
CA SER A 17 -9.01 -3.08 4.19
C SER A 17 -9.16 -1.97 5.25
N TRP A 18 -9.72 -0.82 4.85
CA TRP A 18 -9.85 0.37 5.71
C TRP A 18 -10.68 0.16 6.98
N ASN A 19 -11.67 -0.74 6.95
CA ASN A 19 -12.41 -1.16 8.14
C ASN A 19 -11.53 -1.82 9.23
N ILE A 20 -10.34 -2.34 8.88
CA ILE A 20 -9.35 -2.89 9.81
C ILE A 20 -8.31 -1.81 10.15
N LEU A 21 -7.80 -1.10 9.15
CA LEU A 21 -6.74 -0.10 9.33
C LEU A 21 -7.21 1.13 10.12
N GLU A 22 -8.44 1.61 9.93
CA GLU A 22 -8.95 2.77 10.67
C GLU A 22 -9.00 2.54 12.18
N PRO A 23 -9.62 1.45 12.71
CA PRO A 23 -9.58 1.17 14.13
C PRO A 23 -8.16 1.06 14.70
N LEU A 24 -7.22 0.49 13.94
CA LEU A 24 -5.82 0.38 14.33
C LEU A 24 -5.11 1.74 14.36
N ALA A 25 -5.43 2.62 13.41
CA ALA A 25 -4.91 3.99 13.36
C ALA A 25 -5.50 4.90 14.46
N ARG A 26 -6.69 4.59 14.99
CA ARG A 26 -7.29 5.35 16.11
C ARG A 26 -6.67 5.01 17.47
N LYS A 27 -6.01 3.85 17.62
CA LYS A 27 -5.32 3.49 18.86
C LYS A 27 -4.18 4.47 19.15
N LYS A 28 -4.09 4.94 20.39
CA LYS A 28 -2.99 5.82 20.84
C LYS A 28 -1.66 5.11 20.63
N ASP A 29 -0.67 5.83 20.09
CA ASP A 29 0.71 5.39 19.88
C ASP A 29 0.93 4.24 18.87
N GLY A 30 -0.11 3.82 18.14
CA GLY A 30 -0.04 2.79 17.09
C GLY A 30 0.78 3.21 15.87
N ILE A 31 1.41 2.25 15.19
CA ILE A 31 2.26 2.51 14.02
C ILE A 31 1.49 3.16 12.87
N PHE A 32 0.27 2.70 12.59
CA PHE A 32 -0.58 3.26 11.53
C PHE A 32 -0.97 4.72 11.79
N LYS A 33 -1.21 5.10 13.06
CA LYS A 33 -1.45 6.49 13.45
C LYS A 33 -0.26 7.37 13.06
N LYS A 34 0.95 6.97 13.49
CA LYS A 34 2.19 7.70 13.24
C LYS A 34 2.50 7.82 11.76
N LEU A 35 2.22 6.76 10.97
CA LEU A 35 2.38 6.78 9.52
C LEU A 35 1.39 7.74 8.85
N ALA A 36 0.14 7.76 9.29
CA ALA A 36 -0.87 8.67 8.75
C ALA A 36 -0.58 10.15 9.08
N GLU A 37 -0.18 10.45 10.32
CA GLU A 37 0.11 11.84 10.75
C GLU A 37 1.39 12.42 10.12
N LYS A 38 2.38 11.59 9.80
CA LYS A 38 3.67 12.03 9.22
C LYS A 38 3.74 11.86 7.70
N GLY A 39 2.71 11.30 7.08
CA GLY A 39 2.68 10.92 5.68
C GLY A 39 1.40 11.34 5.00
N ALA A 40 0.97 10.54 4.02
CA ALA A 40 -0.28 10.72 3.31
C ALA A 40 -1.06 9.40 3.28
N THR A 41 -2.39 9.48 3.35
CA THR A 41 -3.29 8.33 3.35
C THR A 41 -4.54 8.61 2.53
N GLY A 42 -5.09 7.59 1.89
CA GLY A 42 -6.35 7.69 1.15
C GLY A 42 -6.85 6.33 0.67
N ILE A 43 -8.10 6.29 0.20
CA ILE A 43 -8.68 5.12 -0.44
C ILE A 43 -8.18 5.08 -1.89
N LEU A 44 -7.68 3.94 -2.34
CA LEU A 44 -7.25 3.70 -3.72
C LEU A 44 -8.21 2.72 -4.40
N GLU A 45 -8.35 2.86 -5.71
CA GLU A 45 -9.05 1.88 -6.53
C GLU A 45 -8.18 0.62 -6.70
N SER A 46 -8.80 -0.54 -6.57
CA SER A 46 -8.11 -1.83 -6.77
C SER A 46 -7.99 -2.16 -8.26
N THR A 47 -7.27 -3.25 -8.57
CA THR A 47 -7.33 -3.83 -9.91
C THR A 47 -8.72 -4.41 -10.21
N ILE A 48 -9.08 -4.48 -11.49
CA ILE A 48 -10.26 -5.22 -11.95
C ILE A 48 -9.76 -6.43 -12.76
N PRO A 49 -9.98 -7.67 -12.28
CA PRO A 49 -10.66 -8.06 -11.04
C PRO A 49 -9.80 -7.83 -9.76
N PRO A 50 -10.43 -7.63 -8.58
CA PRO A 50 -9.74 -7.37 -7.33
C PRO A 50 -9.31 -8.69 -6.64
N VAL A 51 -8.45 -9.45 -7.31
CA VAL A 51 -7.93 -10.74 -6.81
C VAL A 51 -6.43 -10.66 -6.55
N THR A 52 -5.96 -11.38 -5.54
CA THR A 52 -4.56 -11.41 -5.08
C THR A 52 -3.57 -11.57 -6.24
N GLY A 53 -3.81 -12.54 -7.14
CA GLY A 53 -2.92 -12.78 -8.29
C GLY A 53 -2.76 -11.58 -9.22
N ALA A 54 -3.84 -10.86 -9.51
CA ALA A 54 -3.81 -9.67 -10.35
C ALA A 54 -3.16 -8.47 -9.63
N ALA A 55 -3.55 -8.24 -8.37
CA ALA A 55 -3.13 -7.08 -7.59
C ALA A 55 -1.61 -7.03 -7.36
N TRP A 56 -0.98 -8.15 -6.98
CA TRP A 56 0.45 -8.18 -6.66
C TRP A 56 1.34 -7.95 -7.89
N VAL A 57 1.01 -8.56 -9.04
CA VAL A 57 1.80 -8.38 -10.27
C VAL A 57 1.62 -6.97 -10.81
N SER A 58 0.40 -6.43 -10.77
CA SER A 58 0.15 -5.02 -11.10
C SER A 58 0.93 -4.06 -10.21
N MET A 59 0.97 -4.30 -8.90
CA MET A 59 1.75 -3.47 -7.97
C MET A 59 3.26 -3.54 -8.26
N ALA A 60 3.80 -4.73 -8.54
CA ALA A 60 5.22 -4.93 -8.78
C ALA A 60 5.70 -4.35 -10.12
N THR A 61 4.83 -4.31 -11.13
CA THR A 61 5.19 -3.90 -12.49
C THR A 61 4.70 -2.51 -12.88
N GLY A 62 3.70 -1.97 -12.16
CA GLY A 62 2.97 -0.76 -12.56
C GLY A 62 2.05 -0.95 -13.77
N LEU A 63 1.81 -2.20 -14.19
CA LEU A 63 0.95 -2.53 -15.33
C LEU A 63 -0.42 -3.01 -14.87
N ASN A 64 -1.46 -2.76 -15.66
CA ASN A 64 -2.80 -3.32 -15.37
C ASN A 64 -2.85 -4.84 -15.64
N PRO A 65 -3.85 -5.56 -15.08
CA PRO A 65 -3.94 -7.03 -15.21
C PRO A 65 -3.90 -7.54 -16.65
N GLY A 66 -4.58 -6.86 -17.58
CA GLY A 66 -4.60 -7.23 -19.01
C GLY A 66 -3.24 -7.16 -19.71
N ARG A 67 -2.23 -6.53 -19.09
CA ARG A 67 -0.84 -6.50 -19.57
C ARG A 67 0.09 -7.47 -18.84
N THR A 68 -0.40 -8.12 -17.79
CA THR A 68 0.38 -9.04 -16.95
C THR A 68 -0.10 -10.49 -17.05
N GLY A 69 -1.30 -10.75 -17.60
CA GLY A 69 -1.84 -12.09 -17.84
C GLY A 69 -3.32 -12.22 -17.54
#